data_AF-A0A2T2UVE6-F1
#
_entry.id   AF-A0A2T2UVE6-F1
#
_cell.length_a   1.000
_cell.length_b   1.000
_cell.length_c   1.000
_cell.angle_alpha   90.00
_cell.angle_beta   90.00
_cell.angle_gamma   90.00
#
_symmetry.space_group_name_H-M   'P 1'
#
loop_
_entity.id
_entity.type
_entity.pdbx_description
1 polymer ?
#
loop_
_entity_poly.entity_id
_entity_poly.type
_entity_poly.pdbx_seq_one_letter_code
_entity_poly.pdbx_strand_id
1 'polypeptide(L)'
;MQAKYRETAPIPFLSWQEVSLMRAELELRGYSTGSKSAQQLLNAVRDSYTDPTVSELPGGVDFDPLSGGDVTLNRVAIERDRTLFEQGLRLPDQRRLAQPAAEWHLRESVQGGPTWQWLPLTRQERANNPNL
;
A
#
# COMPACT_ATOMS: atom_id res chain seq x y z
N MET A 1 21.26 27.26 22.90
CA MET A 1 20.58 26.10 23.52
C MET A 1 19.87 25.35 22.39
N GLN A 2 20.45 24.25 21.90
CA GLN A 2 19.89 23.48 20.79
C GLN A 2 18.74 22.64 21.34
N ALA A 3 17.51 22.92 20.91
CA ALA A 3 16.37 22.10 21.28
C ALA A 3 16.56 20.70 20.68
N LYS A 4 16.89 19.73 21.54
CA LYS A 4 16.85 18.30 21.23
C LYS A 4 15.39 17.98 20.88
N TYR A 5 15.16 17.41 19.69
CA TYR A 5 13.83 17.11 19.16
C TYR A 5 12.90 16.52 20.24
N ARG A 6 11.72 17.12 20.44
CA ARG A 6 10.65 16.51 21.25
C ARG A 6 10.29 15.17 20.60
N GLU A 7 10.29 14.09 21.39
CA GLU A 7 9.83 12.74 21.03
C GLU A 7 8.49 12.81 20.29
N THR A 8 8.48 12.58 18.97
CA THR A 8 8.42 11.30 18.23
C THR A 8 7.00 10.75 18.15
N ALA A 9 6.31 11.05 17.05
CA ALA A 9 5.13 10.28 16.67
C ALA A 9 5.52 8.80 16.52
N PRO A 10 4.74 7.85 17.07
CA PRO A 10 5.03 6.44 16.93
C PRO A 10 4.98 6.03 15.45
N ILE A 11 5.88 5.14 15.04
CA ILE A 11 5.84 4.56 13.69
C ILE A 11 4.73 3.50 13.69
N PRO A 12 3.65 3.67 12.90
CA PRO A 12 2.62 2.65 12.78
C PRO A 12 3.19 1.45 12.02
N PHE A 13 3.31 0.30 12.69
CA PHE A 13 3.83 -0.92 12.05
C PHE A 13 2.74 -1.75 11.35
N LEU A 14 1.53 -1.75 11.91
CA LEU A 14 0.37 -2.45 11.36
C LEU A 14 -0.90 -1.72 11.80
N SER A 15 -1.83 -1.54 10.86
CA SER A 15 -3.14 -0.95 11.13
C SER A 15 -4.26 -1.93 10.80
N TRP A 16 -5.46 -1.74 11.39
CA TRP A 16 -6.60 -2.57 11.05
C TRP A 16 -7.05 -2.35 9.60
N GLN A 17 -6.83 -1.14 9.06
CA GLN A 17 -7.09 -0.81 7.65
C GLN A 17 -6.19 -1.65 6.75
N GLU A 18 -4.88 -1.73 7.06
CA GLU A 18 -3.95 -2.56 6.30
C GLU A 18 -4.38 -4.03 6.29
N VAL A 19 -4.73 -4.59 7.46
CA VAL A 19 -5.23 -5.97 7.57
C VAL A 19 -6.52 -6.17 6.78
N SER A 20 -7.43 -5.20 6.78
CA SER A 20 -8.69 -5.27 6.03
C SER A 20 -8.44 -5.27 4.52
N LEU A 21 -7.53 -4.43 4.04
CA LEU A 21 -7.14 -4.37 2.63
C LEU A 21 -6.36 -5.63 2.19
N MET A 22 -5.50 -6.19 3.06
CA MET A 22 -4.85 -7.49 2.79
C MET A 22 -5.88 -8.61 2.64
N ARG A 23 -6.91 -8.64 3.51
CA ARG A 23 -7.99 -9.61 3.40
C ARG A 23 -8.83 -9.41 2.13
N ALA A 24 -9.15 -8.17 1.77
CA ALA A 24 -9.88 -7.87 0.54
C ALA A 24 -9.14 -8.37 -0.70
N GLU A 25 -7.82 -8.22 -0.71
CA GLU A 25 -6.98 -8.76 -1.78
C GLU A 25 -7.02 -10.29 -1.85
N LEU A 26 -6.90 -10.97 -0.70
CA LEU A 26 -6.92 -12.43 -0.63
C LEU A 26 -8.26 -13.00 -1.11
N GLU A 27 -9.39 -12.37 -0.73
CA GLU A 27 -10.73 -12.70 -1.25
C GLU A 27 -10.78 -12.58 -2.77
N LEU A 28 -10.25 -11.49 -3.34
CA LEU A 28 -10.17 -11.29 -4.79
C LEU A 28 -9.29 -12.31 -5.51
N ARG A 29 -8.31 -12.88 -4.80
CA ARG A 29 -7.45 -13.97 -5.29
C ARG A 29 -8.07 -15.36 -5.09
N GLY A 30 -9.29 -15.45 -4.53
CA GLY A 30 -10.02 -16.69 -4.31
C GLY A 30 -9.69 -17.43 -3.01
N TYR A 31 -9.01 -16.78 -2.07
CA TYR A 31 -8.76 -17.32 -0.74
C TYR A 31 -9.89 -16.93 0.22
N SER A 32 -10.27 -17.85 1.11
CA SER A 32 -11.22 -17.54 2.18
C SER A 32 -10.53 -16.79 3.32
N THR A 33 -11.05 -15.62 3.66
CA THR A 33 -10.56 -14.75 4.74
C THR A 33 -11.61 -14.51 5.83
N GLY A 34 -12.67 -15.32 5.85
CA GLY A 34 -13.78 -15.25 6.79
C GLY A 34 -15.11 -14.93 6.11
N SER A 35 -16.00 -14.22 6.82
CA SER A 35 -17.38 -14.00 6.40
C SER A 35 -17.61 -12.70 5.60
N LYS A 36 -16.62 -11.81 5.52
CA LYS A 36 -16.75 -10.53 4.81
C LYS A 36 -16.21 -10.66 3.39
N SER A 37 -16.97 -10.18 2.41
CA SER A 37 -16.51 -10.08 1.03
C SER A 37 -15.44 -8.99 0.87
N ALA A 38 -14.68 -9.04 -0.24
CA ALA A 38 -13.73 -7.99 -0.60
C ALA A 38 -14.36 -6.58 -0.63
N GLN A 39 -15.59 -6.48 -1.14
CA GLN A 39 -16.35 -5.23 -1.18
C GLN A 39 -16.62 -4.69 0.23
N GLN A 40 -17.08 -5.54 1.14
CA GLN A 40 -17.37 -5.14 2.52
C GLN A 40 -16.11 -4.70 3.26
N LEU A 41 -14.96 -5.35 2.99
CA LEU A 41 -13.67 -5.01 3.59
C LEU A 41 -13.14 -3.66 3.08
N LEU A 42 -13.21 -3.41 1.77
CA LEU A 42 -12.83 -2.12 1.17
C LEU A 42 -13.71 -0.98 1.66
N ASN A 43 -15.03 -1.17 1.64
CA ASN A 43 -15.97 -0.13 2.06
C ASN A 43 -15.84 0.17 3.56
N ALA A 44 -15.48 -0.81 4.40
CA ALA A 44 -15.19 -0.54 5.80
C ALA A 44 -13.98 0.39 6.00
N VAL A 45 -12.96 0.28 5.14
CA VAL A 45 -11.81 1.19 5.18
C VAL A 45 -12.18 2.57 4.64
N ARG A 46 -12.90 2.64 3.51
CA ARG A 46 -13.38 3.91 2.93
C ARG A 46 -14.26 4.68 3.92
N ASP A 47 -15.17 3.98 4.60
CA ASP A 47 -16.05 4.53 5.63
C ASP A 47 -15.31 4.98 6.90
N SER A 48 -14.07 4.55 7.11
CA SER A 48 -13.27 5.09 8.22
C SER A 48 -12.77 6.53 7.98
N TYR A 49 -12.91 7.02 6.74
CA TYR A 49 -12.51 8.36 6.32
C TYR A 49 -13.71 9.27 6.03
N THR A 50 -14.94 8.75 6.10
CA THR A 50 -16.19 9.50 5.90
C THR A 50 -16.57 10.25 7.19
N ASP A 51 -15.68 11.12 7.66
CA ASP A 51 -16.07 12.15 8.63
C ASP A 51 -16.85 13.25 7.86
N PRO A 52 -18.07 13.62 8.29
CA PRO A 52 -18.86 14.68 7.65
C PRO A 52 -18.14 16.03 7.57
N THR A 53 -17.06 16.26 8.33
CA THR A 53 -16.27 17.49 8.30
C THR A 53 -15.21 17.52 7.17
N VAL A 54 -14.88 16.38 6.55
CA VAL A 54 -13.87 16.25 5.48
C VAL A 54 -14.51 16.25 4.08
N SER A 55 -15.82 16.01 4.01
CA SER A 55 -16.65 15.94 2.81
C SER A 55 -16.74 17.25 1.99
N GLU A 56 -16.28 18.39 2.52
CA GLU A 56 -16.45 19.70 1.87
C GLU A 56 -15.18 20.26 1.20
N LEU A 57 -14.09 19.47 1.11
CA LEU A 57 -12.89 19.92 0.40
C LEU A 57 -13.19 20.10 -1.11
N PRO A 58 -12.95 21.29 -1.70
CA PRO A 58 -13.13 21.51 -3.13
C PRO A 58 -12.20 20.58 -3.91
N GLY A 59 -12.77 19.66 -4.69
CA GLY A 59 -12.04 18.59 -5.37
C GLY A 59 -12.35 17.18 -4.89
N GLY A 60 -13.22 17.02 -3.87
CA GLY A 60 -13.96 15.81 -3.51
C GLY A 60 -13.14 14.52 -3.48
N VAL A 61 -12.67 14.11 -2.32
CA VAL A 61 -12.17 12.73 -2.16
C VAL A 61 -13.40 11.82 -2.05
N ASP A 62 -13.80 11.21 -3.16
CA ASP A 62 -14.93 10.30 -3.20
C ASP A 62 -14.62 9.01 -2.40
N PHE A 63 -15.22 8.95 -1.20
CA PHE A 63 -15.23 7.79 -0.31
C PHE A 63 -16.56 7.02 -0.38
N ASP A 64 -17.40 7.27 -1.38
CA ASP A 64 -18.67 6.58 -1.54
C ASP A 64 -18.46 5.05 -1.57
N PRO A 65 -19.40 4.27 -1.04
CA PRO A 65 -19.31 2.83 -1.06
C PRO A 65 -19.15 2.30 -2.48
N LEU A 66 -18.13 1.47 -2.70
CA LEU A 66 -17.91 0.80 -3.97
C LEU A 66 -18.99 -0.25 -4.21
N SER A 67 -19.47 -0.34 -5.45
CA SER A 67 -20.31 -1.45 -5.89
C SER A 67 -19.44 -2.69 -6.16
N GLY A 68 -20.05 -3.88 -6.21
CA GLY A 68 -19.31 -5.13 -6.43
C GLY A 68 -18.50 -5.16 -7.73
N GLY A 69 -18.95 -4.45 -8.78
CA GLY A 69 -18.24 -4.36 -10.06
C GLY A 69 -16.97 -3.51 -10.03
N ASP A 70 -16.84 -2.61 -9.06
CA ASP A 70 -15.69 -1.71 -8.92
C ASP A 70 -14.57 -2.32 -8.08
N VAL A 71 -14.83 -3.48 -7.46
CA VAL A 71 -13.93 -4.18 -6.55
C VAL A 71 -12.99 -5.08 -7.35
N THR A 72 -11.81 -4.55 -7.65
CA THR A 72 -10.75 -5.23 -8.40
C THR A 72 -9.43 -5.18 -7.64
N LEU A 73 -8.43 -5.98 -8.03
CA LEU A 73 -7.09 -5.91 -7.45
C LEU A 73 -6.45 -4.53 -7.66
N ASN A 74 -6.74 -3.88 -8.79
CA ASN A 74 -6.30 -2.50 -9.05
C ASN A 74 -6.95 -1.51 -8.07
N ARG A 75 -8.25 -1.66 -7.80
CA ARG A 75 -8.93 -0.87 -6.78
C ARG A 75 -8.32 -1.08 -5.39
N VAL A 76 -7.99 -2.31 -5.01
CA VAL A 76 -7.29 -2.59 -3.75
C VAL A 76 -5.93 -1.91 -3.71
N ALA A 77 -5.15 -1.96 -4.81
CA ALA A 77 -3.86 -1.26 -4.90
C ALA A 77 -4.01 0.26 -4.67
N ILE A 78 -5.02 0.88 -5.29
CA ILE A 78 -5.32 2.31 -5.12
C ILE A 78 -5.69 2.64 -3.66
N GLU A 79 -6.57 1.84 -3.05
CA GLU A 79 -6.96 2.08 -1.65
C GLU A 79 -5.80 1.87 -0.68
N ARG A 80 -4.90 0.91 -0.96
CA ARG A 80 -3.66 0.72 -0.18
C ARG A 80 -2.72 1.92 -0.32
N ASP A 81 -2.47 2.40 -1.54
CA ASP A 81 -1.62 3.57 -1.80
C ASP A 81 -2.15 4.83 -1.10
N ARG A 82 -3.48 5.00 -1.04
CA ARG A 82 -4.14 6.11 -0.34
C ARG A 82 -4.08 5.97 1.18
N THR A 83 -4.49 4.83 1.71
CA THR A 83 -4.60 4.54 3.16
C THR A 83 -3.23 4.50 3.83
N LEU A 84 -2.24 3.93 3.15
CA LEU A 84 -0.92 3.61 3.70
C LEU A 84 0.17 4.55 3.18
N PHE A 85 -0.24 5.72 2.70
CA PHE A 85 0.67 6.78 2.28
C PHE A 85 1.65 7.10 3.42
N GLU A 86 2.93 7.28 3.07
CA GLU A 86 4.04 7.53 4.00
C GLU A 86 4.37 6.41 5.01
N GLN A 87 3.70 5.25 4.96
CA GLN A 87 3.99 4.12 5.86
C GLN A 87 5.03 3.12 5.30
N GLY A 88 5.68 3.45 4.18
CA GLY A 88 6.75 2.63 3.60
C GLY A 88 6.28 1.37 2.83
N LEU A 89 4.98 1.21 2.59
CA LEU A 89 4.41 -0.01 1.99
C LEU A 89 4.27 0.02 0.46
N ARG A 90 4.41 1.19 -0.17
CA ARG A 90 4.20 1.36 -1.62
C ARG A 90 5.13 0.50 -2.48
N LEU A 91 6.44 0.48 -2.20
CA LEU A 91 7.38 -0.30 -3.01
C LEU A 91 7.14 -1.82 -2.88
N PRO A 92 6.98 -2.39 -1.67
CA PRO A 92 6.55 -3.77 -1.52
C PRO A 92 5.24 -4.07 -2.26
N ASP A 93 4.24 -3.20 -2.16
CA ASP A 93 2.93 -3.42 -2.78
C ASP A 93 2.99 -3.39 -4.31
N GLN A 94 3.67 -2.41 -4.91
CA GLN A 94 3.83 -2.35 -6.37
C GLN A 94 4.52 -3.61 -6.92
N ARG A 95 5.44 -4.21 -6.15
CA ARG A 95 6.17 -5.42 -6.55
C ARG A 95 5.36 -6.69 -6.37
N ARG A 96 4.59 -6.77 -5.28
CA ARG A 96 3.75 -7.91 -4.90
C ARG A 96 2.47 -8.00 -5.72
N LEU A 97 1.84 -6.86 -5.96
CA LEU A 97 0.62 -6.76 -6.76
C LEU A 97 0.95 -6.84 -8.25
N ALA A 98 2.02 -6.15 -8.67
CA ALA A 98 2.52 -6.07 -10.04
C ALA A 98 1.41 -5.79 -11.08
N GLN A 99 1.76 -5.72 -12.36
CA GLN A 99 0.77 -5.56 -13.41
C GLN A 99 -0.19 -6.78 -13.43
N PRO A 100 -1.51 -6.57 -13.62
CA PRO A 100 -2.18 -5.30 -13.96
C PRO A 100 -2.65 -4.47 -12.75
N ALA A 101 -2.45 -4.95 -11.52
CA ALA A 101 -3.01 -4.34 -10.32
C ALA A 101 -2.25 -3.07 -9.88
N ALA A 102 -0.93 -3.07 -10.00
CA ALA A 102 -0.08 -1.94 -9.65
C ALA A 102 1.09 -1.80 -10.63
N GLU A 103 1.32 -0.58 -11.11
CA GLU A 103 2.47 -0.27 -11.96
C GLU A 103 3.68 0.12 -11.10
N TRP A 104 4.87 -0.28 -11.56
CA TRP A 104 6.12 0.19 -10.97
C TRP A 104 6.28 1.68 -11.26
N HIS A 105 6.37 2.50 -10.21
CA HIS A 105 6.39 3.96 -10.36
C HIS A 105 7.65 4.53 -11.07
N LEU A 106 8.70 3.73 -11.25
CA LEU A 106 9.88 4.12 -12.00
C LEU A 106 9.84 3.56 -13.42
N ARG A 107 10.52 4.26 -14.34
CA ARG A 107 10.71 3.79 -15.71
C ARG A 107 11.29 2.38 -15.72
N GLU A 108 10.97 1.58 -16.74
CA GLU A 108 11.51 0.22 -16.87
C GLU A 108 13.03 0.20 -16.96
N SER A 109 13.63 1.23 -17.59
CA SER A 109 15.08 1.39 -17.70
C SER A 109 15.56 2.80 -17.42
N VAL A 110 16.77 2.89 -16.86
CA VAL A 110 17.53 4.12 -16.64
C VAL A 110 18.94 3.89 -17.15
N GLN A 111 19.43 4.77 -18.03
CA GLN A 111 20.78 4.70 -18.62
C GLN A 111 21.07 3.35 -19.34
N GLY A 112 20.07 2.77 -19.99
CA GLY A 112 20.22 1.51 -20.75
C GLY A 112 20.22 0.24 -19.89
N GLY A 113 20.10 0.35 -18.57
CA GLY A 113 19.92 -0.79 -17.66
C GLY A 113 18.51 -0.82 -17.05
N PRO A 114 18.00 -2.00 -16.62
CA PRO A 114 16.71 -2.10 -15.95
C PRO A 114 16.75 -1.35 -14.61
N THR A 115 15.65 -0.71 -14.25
CA THR A 115 15.55 -0.01 -12.97
C THR A 115 15.57 -0.99 -11.80
N TRP A 116 16.33 -0.67 -10.76
CA TRP A 116 16.45 -1.50 -9.58
C TRP A 116 15.11 -1.59 -8.82
N GLN A 117 14.66 -2.82 -8.57
CA GLN A 117 13.53 -3.12 -7.68
C GLN A 117 13.96 -3.62 -6.30
N TRP A 118 15.26 -3.85 -6.13
CA TRP A 118 15.88 -4.39 -4.93
C TRP A 118 17.11 -3.58 -4.56
N LEU A 119 17.39 -3.49 -3.25
CA LEU A 119 18.65 -2.96 -2.79
C LEU A 119 19.76 -3.98 -3.08
N PRO A 120 20.90 -3.58 -3.66
CA PRO A 120 22.00 -4.48 -3.90
C PRO A 120 22.61 -4.93 -2.57
N LEU A 121 23.15 -6.15 -2.55
CA LEU A 121 23.95 -6.63 -1.43
C LEU A 121 25.10 -5.66 -1.16
N THR A 122 25.32 -5.38 0.13
CA THR A 122 26.39 -4.47 0.54
C THR A 122 27.74 -5.03 0.09
N ARG A 123 28.71 -4.14 -0.13
CA ARG A 123 30.07 -4.56 -0.49
C ARG A 123 30.67 -5.49 0.58
N GLN A 124 30.40 -5.19 1.85
CA GLN A 124 30.91 -5.97 2.97
C GLN A 124 30.39 -7.42 2.94
N GLU A 125 29.09 -7.60 2.67
CA GLU A 125 28.49 -8.94 2.57
C GLU A 125 29.15 -9.75 1.46
N ARG A 126 29.25 -9.16 0.25
CA ARG A 126 29.92 -9.79 -0.91
C ARG A 126 31.41 -10.09 -0.72
N ALA A 127 32.11 -9.32 0.09
CA ALA A 127 33.55 -9.51 0.32
C ALA A 127 33.84 -10.60 1.37
N ASN A 128 32.92 -10.79 2.32
CA ASN A 128 33.17 -11.63 3.50
C ASN A 128 32.50 -13.01 3.42
N ASN A 129 31.48 -13.18 2.57
CA ASN A 129 30.77 -14.43 2.43
C ASN A 129 31.05 -15.06 1.05
N PRO A 130 31.86 -16.14 0.99
CA PRO A 130 32.24 -16.77 -0.27
C PRO A 130 31.11 -17.56 -0.94
N ASN A 131 29.93 -17.68 -0.30
CA ASN A 131 28.77 -18.38 -0.84
C ASN A 131 27.75 -17.45 -1.52
N LEU A 132 28.10 -16.18 -1.75
CA LEU A 132 27.27 -15.18 -2.44
C LEU A 132 27.52 -15.13 -3.95
#